data_AF-G5KDE5-F1
#
_entry.id   AF-G5KDE5-F1
#
_cell.length_a   1.000
_cell.length_b   1.000
_cell.length_c   1.000
_cell.angle_alpha   90.00
_cell.angle_beta   90.00
_cell.angle_gamma   90.00
#
_symmetry.space_group_name_H-M   'P 1'
#
loop_
_entity.id
_entity.type
_entity.pdbx_description
1 polymer ?
#
loop_
_entity_poly.entity_id
_entity_poly.type
_entity_poly.pdbx_seq_one_letter_code
_entity_poly.pdbx_strand_id
1 'polypeptide(L)'
;MSYVVARRAKYKSGQLTAIYNHNERIFKNHSNKEIDVEKSHLNYELTNRDQAQNYHKQIKEHINENRLSTRGVRKDAILCNEWIITSDKTFFNSLDEKQTREFFETAKDYFAEKYGDANIAYARVHLDESTPHMHLGIVPMKNGK
;
A
#
# COMPACT_ATOMS: atom_id res chain seq x y z
N MET A 1 22.01 10.62 -11.26
CA MET A 1 21.84 9.21 -10.86
C MET A 1 20.62 9.17 -9.97
N SER A 2 19.59 8.43 -10.37
CA SER A 2 18.36 8.29 -9.58
C SER A 2 18.52 7.19 -8.52
N TYR A 3 17.82 7.33 -7.40
CA TYR A 3 17.87 6.37 -6.29
C TYR A 3 16.52 5.68 -6.12
N VAL A 4 16.54 4.42 -5.71
CA VAL A 4 15.34 3.75 -5.20
C VAL A 4 14.97 4.36 -3.85
N VAL A 5 13.69 4.69 -3.69
CA VAL A 5 13.11 5.11 -2.41
C VAL A 5 12.19 4.00 -1.94
N ALA A 6 12.60 3.32 -0.88
CA ALA A 6 11.79 2.32 -0.19
C ALA A 6 11.75 2.66 1.29
N ARG A 7 10.63 3.26 1.76
CA ARG A 7 10.48 3.70 3.15
C ARG A 7 9.28 3.03 3.79
N ARG A 8 9.49 2.49 4.99
CA ARG A 8 8.43 1.86 5.79
C ARG A 8 7.81 2.81 6.82
N ALA A 9 6.49 2.80 6.90
CA ALA A 9 5.69 3.31 8.01
C ALA A 9 4.97 2.15 8.73
N LYS A 10 4.79 2.27 10.06
CA LYS A 10 4.13 1.26 10.89
C LYS A 10 2.75 1.76 11.28
N TYR A 11 1.72 0.94 11.07
CA TYR A 11 0.35 1.33 11.37
C TYR A 11 -0.34 0.37 12.34
N LYS A 12 -0.92 0.98 13.36
CA LYS A 12 -1.82 0.35 14.32
C LYS A 12 -3.25 0.40 13.79
N SER A 13 -4.14 -0.35 14.44
CA SER A 13 -5.56 -0.44 14.09
C SER A 13 -6.22 0.93 13.85
N GLY A 14 -6.07 1.89 14.75
CA GLY A 14 -6.75 3.19 14.64
C GLY A 14 -6.29 4.07 13.46
N GLN A 15 -5.18 3.75 12.81
CA GLN A 15 -4.63 4.55 11.70
C GLN A 15 -5.10 4.05 10.33
N LEU A 16 -5.52 2.78 10.22
CA LEU A 16 -5.82 2.11 8.94
C LEU A 16 -6.96 2.78 8.16
N THR A 17 -7.97 3.31 8.85
CA THR A 17 -9.08 4.02 8.19
C THR A 17 -8.61 5.30 7.50
N ALA A 18 -7.72 6.06 8.14
CA ALA A 18 -7.19 7.30 7.55
C ALA A 18 -6.34 7.01 6.30
N ILE A 19 -5.52 5.96 6.35
CA ILE A 19 -4.68 5.53 5.22
C ILE A 19 -5.54 5.00 4.08
N TYR A 20 -6.57 4.19 4.37
CA TYR A 20 -7.55 3.77 3.37
C TYR A 20 -8.19 4.96 2.67
N ASN A 21 -8.69 5.94 3.44
CA ASN A 21 -9.32 7.12 2.88
C ASN A 21 -8.37 7.94 2.00
N HIS A 22 -7.08 8.00 2.37
CA HIS A 22 -6.05 8.66 1.59
C HIS A 22 -5.75 7.91 0.28
N ASN A 23 -5.47 6.61 0.36
CA ASN A 23 -5.01 5.79 -0.77
C ASN A 23 -6.13 5.55 -1.80
N GLU A 24 -7.36 5.36 -1.33
CA GLU A 24 -8.53 5.16 -2.21
C GLU A 24 -9.20 6.49 -2.61
N ARG A 25 -8.62 7.65 -2.24
CA ARG A 25 -9.14 8.99 -2.56
C ARG A 25 -10.64 9.15 -2.23
N ILE A 26 -11.06 8.64 -1.07
CA ILE A 26 -12.49 8.60 -0.67
C ILE A 26 -13.12 10.00 -0.56
N PHE A 27 -12.34 10.99 -0.13
CA PHE A 27 -12.79 12.38 -0.04
C PHE A 27 -12.24 13.21 -1.19
N LYS A 28 -13.05 14.12 -1.73
CA LYS A 28 -12.64 15.05 -2.80
C LYS A 28 -11.74 16.19 -2.30
N ASN A 29 -11.88 16.57 -1.03
CA ASN A 29 -11.10 17.63 -0.43
C ASN A 29 -9.86 17.04 0.21
N HIS A 30 -8.71 17.33 -0.37
CA HIS A 30 -7.42 16.90 0.14
C HIS A 30 -6.68 18.06 0.80
N SER A 31 -6.08 17.83 1.97
CA SER A 31 -5.17 18.79 2.58
C SER A 31 -3.86 18.91 1.78
N ASN A 32 -3.47 17.84 1.08
CA ASN A 32 -2.36 17.86 0.14
C ASN A 32 -2.78 18.60 -1.14
N LYS A 33 -2.19 19.77 -1.36
CA LYS A 33 -2.44 20.61 -2.54
C LYS A 33 -1.78 20.08 -3.81
N GLU A 34 -0.92 19.06 -3.69
CA GLU A 34 -0.26 18.43 -4.83
C GLU A 34 -1.12 17.34 -5.50
N ILE A 35 -2.25 16.95 -4.89
CA ILE A 35 -3.16 15.99 -5.51
C ILE A 35 -3.93 16.67 -6.65
N ASP A 36 -3.71 16.17 -7.86
CA ASP A 36 -4.44 16.52 -9.07
C ASP A 36 -5.64 15.58 -9.23
N VAL A 37 -6.81 16.00 -8.74
CA VAL A 37 -8.04 15.19 -8.72
C VAL A 37 -8.43 14.71 -10.13
N GLU A 38 -8.14 15.49 -11.17
CA GLU A 38 -8.41 15.10 -12.55
C GLU A 38 -7.57 13.89 -12.99
N LYS A 39 -6.45 13.61 -12.32
CA LYS A 39 -5.60 12.43 -12.57
C LYS A 39 -5.87 11.26 -11.64
N SER A 40 -6.67 11.40 -10.58
CA SER A 40 -6.91 10.30 -9.63
C SER A 40 -7.52 9.05 -10.27
N HIS A 41 -8.18 9.18 -11.42
CA HIS A 41 -8.69 8.04 -12.20
C HIS A 41 -7.58 7.21 -12.86
N LEU A 42 -6.36 7.75 -12.96
CA LEU A 42 -5.17 7.05 -13.45
C LEU A 42 -4.51 6.19 -12.36
N ASN A 43 -4.86 6.40 -11.09
CA ASN A 43 -4.37 5.59 -9.99
C ASN A 43 -4.93 4.16 -10.09
N TYR A 44 -4.14 3.17 -9.71
CA TYR A 44 -4.54 1.77 -9.81
C TYR A 44 -4.08 0.94 -8.61
N GLU A 45 -4.75 -0.18 -8.41
CA GLU A 45 -4.44 -1.17 -7.38
C GLU A 45 -3.84 -2.42 -8.06
N LEU A 46 -2.74 -2.94 -7.50
CA LEU A 46 -2.02 -4.11 -8.04
C LEU A 46 -2.36 -5.43 -7.32
N THR A 47 -3.16 -5.40 -6.26
CA THR A 47 -3.74 -6.58 -5.63
C THR A 47 -5.15 -6.87 -6.14
N ASN A 48 -5.61 -8.10 -5.95
CA ASN A 48 -7.00 -8.49 -6.24
C ASN A 48 -7.95 -8.23 -5.06
N ARG A 49 -7.63 -7.24 -4.21
CA ARG A 49 -8.45 -6.91 -3.02
C ARG A 49 -9.82 -6.39 -3.44
N ASP A 50 -10.82 -6.64 -2.60
CA ASP A 50 -12.10 -5.94 -2.70
C ASP A 50 -11.93 -4.48 -2.26
N GLN A 51 -12.03 -3.55 -3.22
CA GLN A 51 -11.88 -2.12 -2.97
C GLN A 51 -13.06 -1.51 -2.18
N ALA A 52 -14.22 -2.17 -2.16
CA ALA A 52 -15.36 -1.77 -1.33
C ALA A 52 -15.11 -2.04 0.17
N GLN A 53 -14.22 -2.97 0.48
CA GLN A 53 -13.79 -3.25 1.84
C GLN A 53 -12.69 -2.27 2.27
N ASN A 54 -12.70 -1.81 3.51
CA ASN A 54 -11.62 -0.96 4.03
C ASN A 54 -10.42 -1.79 4.54
N TYR A 55 -9.23 -1.17 4.59
CA TYR A 55 -8.01 -1.84 5.03
C TYR A 55 -8.10 -2.41 6.45
N HIS A 56 -8.81 -1.72 7.35
CA HIS A 56 -8.93 -2.17 8.74
C HIS A 56 -9.63 -3.52 8.85
N LYS A 57 -10.77 -3.67 8.17
CA LYS A 57 -11.57 -4.89 8.15
C LYS A 57 -10.79 -6.02 7.47
N GLN A 58 -10.28 -5.78 6.26
CA GLN A 58 -9.50 -6.75 5.49
C GLN A 58 -8.29 -7.30 6.26
N ILE A 59 -7.49 -6.42 6.86
CA ILE A 59 -6.28 -6.85 7.58
C ILE A 59 -6.64 -7.61 8.86
N LYS A 60 -7.70 -7.21 9.57
CA LYS A 60 -8.14 -7.93 10.76
C LYS A 60 -8.69 -9.31 10.43
N GLU A 61 -9.47 -9.44 9.37
CA GLU A 61 -10.00 -10.73 8.90
C GLU A 61 -8.85 -11.67 8.54
N HIS A 62 -7.90 -11.22 7.71
CA HIS A 62 -6.69 -11.98 7.38
C HIS A 62 -5.92 -12.44 8.63
N ILE A 63 -5.73 -11.55 9.61
CA ILE A 63 -5.03 -11.91 10.86
C ILE A 63 -5.81 -12.96 11.66
N ASN A 64 -7.12 -12.80 11.79
CA ASN A 64 -7.94 -13.70 12.58
C ASN A 64 -8.04 -15.10 11.96
N GLU A 65 -8.07 -15.20 10.63
CA GLU A 65 -8.14 -16.46 9.89
C GLU A 65 -6.83 -17.25 9.96
N ASN A 66 -5.68 -16.55 9.97
CA ASN A 66 -4.37 -17.20 9.85
C ASN A 66 -3.62 -17.36 11.17
N ARG A 67 -4.10 -16.75 12.26
CA ARG A 67 -3.38 -16.75 13.54
C ARG A 67 -3.70 -17.98 14.39
N LEU A 68 -2.66 -18.61 14.91
CA LEU A 68 -2.78 -19.84 15.73
C LEU A 68 -3.17 -19.56 17.19
N SER A 69 -2.88 -18.36 17.70
CA SER A 69 -3.16 -18.03 19.10
C SER A 69 -4.60 -17.59 19.29
N THR A 70 -5.26 -18.15 20.31
CA THR A 70 -6.62 -17.77 20.73
C THR A 70 -6.69 -16.46 21.53
N ARG A 71 -5.55 -15.93 22.00
CA ARG A 71 -5.51 -14.65 22.74
C ARG A 71 -5.87 -13.51 21.81
N GLY A 72 -6.58 -12.47 22.23
CA GLY A 72 -6.83 -11.31 21.35
C GLY A 72 -5.55 -10.64 20.83
N VAL A 73 -5.61 -10.05 19.63
CA VAL A 73 -4.54 -9.19 19.10
C VAL A 73 -4.40 -7.98 20.01
N ARG A 74 -3.16 -7.65 20.41
CA ARG A 74 -2.90 -6.52 21.31
C ARG A 74 -3.34 -5.21 20.65
N LYS A 75 -3.90 -4.29 21.44
CA LYS A 75 -4.39 -2.98 20.96
C LYS A 75 -3.31 -2.11 20.28
N ASP A 76 -2.05 -2.32 20.66
CA ASP A 76 -0.88 -1.58 20.16
C ASP A 76 -0.11 -2.35 19.08
N ALA A 77 -0.62 -3.51 18.64
CA ALA A 77 -0.01 -4.29 17.57
C ALA A 77 0.07 -3.47 16.27
N ILE A 78 1.20 -3.63 15.59
CA ILE A 78 1.37 -3.14 14.22
C ILE A 78 0.64 -4.13 13.32
N LEU A 79 -0.47 -3.69 12.74
CA LEU A 79 -1.29 -4.53 11.86
C LEU A 79 -0.80 -4.46 10.41
N CYS A 80 -0.15 -3.36 10.04
CA CYS A 80 0.35 -3.14 8.68
C CYS A 80 1.69 -2.40 8.72
N ASN A 81 2.62 -2.82 7.88
CA ASN A 81 3.79 -2.03 7.50
C ASN A 81 3.55 -1.56 6.06
N GLU A 82 3.28 -0.26 5.89
CA GLU A 82 3.17 0.33 4.56
C GLU A 82 4.55 0.74 4.08
N TRP A 83 4.89 0.34 2.87
CA TRP A 83 6.08 0.79 2.17
C TRP A 83 5.69 1.80 1.10
N ILE A 84 6.33 2.95 1.13
CA ILE A 84 6.36 3.86 -0.02
C ILE A 84 7.48 3.39 -0.92
N ILE A 85 7.12 2.97 -2.14
CA ILE A 85 8.04 2.60 -3.19
C ILE A 85 7.99 3.65 -4.29
N THR A 86 9.11 4.28 -4.59
CA THR A 86 9.22 5.32 -5.61
C THR A 86 10.69 5.56 -6.00
N SER A 87 10.94 6.61 -6.77
CA SER A 87 12.24 7.17 -7.13
C SER A 87 12.09 8.68 -7.32
N ASP A 88 12.98 9.34 -8.04
CA ASP A 88 12.85 10.75 -8.40
C ASP A 88 12.05 10.94 -9.70
N LYS A 89 11.65 12.19 -9.98
CA LYS A 89 10.93 12.54 -11.22
C LYS A 89 11.75 12.20 -12.48
N THR A 90 13.08 12.34 -12.43
CA THR A 90 13.95 12.06 -13.57
C THR A 90 13.86 10.60 -13.99
N PHE A 91 13.79 9.68 -13.04
CA PHE A 91 13.57 8.25 -13.30
C PHE A 91 12.23 8.02 -14.01
N PHE A 92 11.12 8.47 -13.44
CA PHE A 92 9.80 8.21 -14.03
C PHE A 92 9.55 8.95 -15.35
N ASN A 93 10.16 10.12 -15.57
CA ASN A 93 10.09 10.81 -16.85
C ASN A 93 10.80 10.04 -17.99
N SER A 94 11.64 9.07 -17.66
CA SER A 94 12.29 8.20 -18.64
C SER A 94 11.51 6.93 -18.96
N LEU A 95 10.39 6.68 -18.26
CA LEU A 95 9.56 5.50 -18.41
C LEU A 95 8.24 5.83 -19.10
N ASP A 96 7.76 4.90 -19.91
CA ASP A 96 6.36 4.92 -20.34
C ASP A 96 5.42 4.32 -19.27
N GLU A 97 4.12 4.32 -19.53
CA GLU A 97 3.10 3.81 -18.61
C GLU A 97 3.28 2.31 -18.31
N LYS A 98 3.67 1.51 -19.31
CA LYS A 98 3.87 0.06 -19.17
C LYS A 98 5.09 -0.21 -18.29
N GLN A 99 6.19 0.47 -18.54
CA GLN A 99 7.41 0.37 -17.75
C GLN A 99 7.22 0.88 -16.32
N THR A 100 6.42 1.94 -16.14
CA THR A 100 6.05 2.45 -14.81
C THR A 100 5.25 1.42 -14.03
N ARG A 101 4.28 0.76 -14.68
CA ARG A 101 3.52 -0.33 -14.07
C ARG A 101 4.41 -1.53 -13.74
N GLU A 102 5.26 -1.96 -14.67
CA GLU A 102 6.21 -3.06 -14.47
C GLU A 102 7.17 -2.78 -13.30
N PHE A 103 7.59 -1.53 -13.09
CA PHE A 103 8.40 -1.14 -11.93
C PHE A 103 7.68 -1.43 -10.61
N PHE A 104 6.40 -1.04 -10.49
CA PHE A 104 5.64 -1.26 -9.26
C PHE A 104 5.21 -2.72 -9.07
N GLU A 105 4.87 -3.44 -10.15
CA GLU A 105 4.59 -4.87 -10.11
C GLU A 105 5.84 -5.65 -9.66
N THR A 106 7.01 -5.36 -10.24
CA THR A 106 8.28 -5.98 -9.83
C THR A 106 8.60 -5.71 -8.35
N ALA A 107 8.35 -4.48 -7.87
CA ALA A 107 8.54 -4.16 -6.47
C ALA A 107 7.57 -4.94 -5.58
N LYS A 108 6.28 -5.00 -5.92
CA LYS A 108 5.26 -5.78 -5.19
C LYS A 108 5.70 -7.25 -5.11
N ASP A 109 6.12 -7.84 -6.23
CA ASP A 109 6.49 -9.24 -6.32
C ASP A 109 7.71 -9.56 -5.44
N TYR A 110 8.72 -8.67 -5.40
CA TYR A 110 9.85 -8.80 -4.46
C TYR A 110 9.40 -8.90 -2.99
N PHE A 111 8.41 -8.11 -2.58
CA PHE A 111 7.86 -8.19 -1.22
C PHE A 111 6.98 -9.42 -1.03
N ALA A 112 6.19 -9.80 -2.03
CA ALA A 112 5.34 -11.00 -2.01
C ALA A 112 6.17 -12.28 -1.86
N GLU A 113 7.25 -12.43 -2.61
CA GLU A 113 8.18 -13.56 -2.50
C GLU A 113 8.82 -13.65 -1.11
N LYS A 114 9.18 -12.50 -0.53
CA LYS A 114 9.91 -12.44 0.74
C LYS A 114 9.02 -12.59 1.98
N TYR A 115 7.82 -12.03 1.93
CA TYR A 115 6.92 -11.92 3.08
C TYR A 115 5.62 -12.72 2.93
N GLY A 116 5.40 -13.35 1.76
CA GLY A 116 4.20 -14.10 1.42
C GLY A 116 3.18 -13.23 0.70
N ASP A 117 2.69 -13.70 -0.45
CA ASP A 117 1.72 -12.98 -1.29
C ASP A 117 0.42 -12.65 -0.53
N ALA A 118 -0.09 -13.60 0.26
CA ALA A 118 -1.27 -13.40 1.11
C ALA A 118 -1.11 -12.27 2.16
N ASN A 119 0.12 -11.86 2.47
CA ASN A 119 0.37 -10.75 3.39
C ASN A 119 0.38 -9.38 2.69
N ILE A 120 0.37 -9.33 1.36
CA ILE A 120 0.23 -8.08 0.61
C ILE A 120 -1.24 -7.65 0.64
N ALA A 121 -1.60 -6.79 1.59
CA ALA A 121 -2.97 -6.36 1.79
C ALA A 121 -3.46 -5.39 0.70
N TYR A 122 -2.58 -4.51 0.24
CA TYR A 122 -2.86 -3.54 -0.82
C TYR A 122 -1.55 -3.07 -1.45
N ALA A 123 -1.62 -2.65 -2.70
CA ALA A 123 -0.53 -2.12 -3.49
C ALA A 123 -1.09 -1.02 -4.40
N ARG A 124 -1.39 0.14 -3.79
CA ARG A 124 -2.05 1.26 -4.44
C ARG A 124 -1.02 2.19 -5.05
N VAL A 125 -1.07 2.39 -6.37
CA VAL A 125 -0.20 3.30 -7.10
C VAL A 125 -0.90 4.64 -7.31
N HIS A 126 -0.21 5.71 -6.92
CA HIS A 126 -0.63 7.09 -7.15
C HIS A 126 0.19 7.72 -8.27
N LEU A 127 -0.52 8.21 -9.28
CA LEU A 127 0.00 9.00 -10.42
C LEU A 127 -0.54 10.44 -10.40
N ASP A 128 -1.39 10.76 -9.44
CA ASP A 128 -2.07 12.04 -9.27
C ASP A 128 -1.34 13.00 -8.32
N GLU A 129 -0.11 12.69 -7.94
CA GLU A 129 0.74 13.53 -7.09
C GLU A 129 2.04 13.92 -7.81
N SER A 130 2.96 14.60 -7.12
CA SER A 130 4.21 15.11 -7.70
C SER A 130 5.08 14.08 -8.40
N THR A 131 5.09 12.82 -7.96
CA THR A 131 5.94 11.75 -8.50
C THR A 131 5.21 10.42 -8.35
N PRO A 132 5.20 9.54 -9.37
CA PRO A 132 4.62 8.21 -9.27
C PRO A 132 5.16 7.46 -8.04
N HIS A 133 4.27 6.93 -7.22
CA HIS A 133 4.67 6.15 -6.05
C HIS A 133 3.60 5.12 -5.68
N MET A 134 4.03 4.07 -5.00
CA MET A 134 3.15 3.01 -4.52
C MET A 134 3.11 2.98 -3.00
N HIS A 135 1.89 2.92 -2.46
CA HIS A 135 1.58 2.54 -1.09
C HIS A 135 1.39 1.01 -1.03
N LEU A 136 2.39 0.30 -0.50
CA LEU A 136 2.41 -1.16 -0.40
C LEU A 136 2.20 -1.61 1.05
N GLY A 137 1.00 -2.06 1.38
CA GLY A 137 0.62 -2.49 2.73
C GLY A 137 0.92 -3.97 2.97
N ILE A 138 1.78 -4.27 3.94
CA ILE A 138 2.16 -5.64 4.29
C ILE A 138 1.71 -5.99 5.70
N VAL A 139 0.91 -7.03 5.85
CA VAL A 139 0.56 -7.61 7.16
C VAL A 139 1.77 -8.38 7.69
N PRO A 140 2.35 -8.04 8.86
CA PRO A 140 3.57 -8.66 9.34
C PRO A 140 3.31 -10.01 10.01
N MET A 141 2.71 -10.95 9.26
CA MET A 141 2.40 -12.28 9.75
C MET A 141 3.37 -13.33 9.23
N LYS A 142 3.80 -14.25 10.09
CA LYS A 142 4.60 -15.41 9.70
C LYS A 142 4.38 -16.57 10.66
N ASN A 143 4.15 -17.76 10.11
CA ASN A 143 3.92 -18.99 10.88
C ASN A 143 2.78 -18.83 11.91
N GLY A 144 1.70 -18.18 11.50
CA GLY A 144 0.50 -17.94 12.31
C GLY A 144 0.68 -17.01 13.51
N LYS A 145 1.67 -16.11 13.45
CA LYS A 145 1.98 -15.09 14.45
C LYS A 145 2.11 -13.72 13.81
#